data_AF-A0A7Y0X487-F1
#
_entry.id   AF-A0A7Y0X487-F1
#
_cell.length_a   1.000
_cell.length_b   1.000
_cell.length_c   1.000
_cell.angle_alpha   90.00
_cell.angle_beta   90.00
_cell.angle_gamma   90.00
#
_symmetry.space_group_name_H-M   'P 1'
#
loop_
_entity.id
_entity.type
_entity.pdbx_description
1 polymer ?
#
loop_
_entity_poly.entity_id
_entity_poly.type
_entity_poly.pdbx_seq_one_letter_code
_entity_poly.pdbx_strand_id
1 'polypeptide(L)' 'LKNVTQYHHPIHLHGHTFTVLELDGKKLDEPFHTDTVLLGKNGSAKAAFVADNPGCWMYHCHVIEHMKTGLMGYIEVK' A
#
# COMPACT_ATOMS: atom_id res chain seq x y z
N LEU A 1 3.29 -6.30 1.14
CA LEU A 1 3.29 -5.33 2.25
C LEU A 1 3.09 -6.07 3.57
N LYS A 2 3.82 -5.71 4.63
CA LYS A 2 3.67 -6.33 5.97
C LYS A 2 3.73 -5.24 7.03
N ASN A 3 2.68 -5.15 7.84
CA ASN A 3 2.66 -4.31 9.04
C ASN A 3 3.26 -5.13 10.20
N VAL A 4 4.30 -4.60 10.83
CA VAL A 4 4.98 -5.25 11.96
C VAL A 4 4.64 -4.61 13.30
N THR A 5 3.66 -3.70 13.35
CA THR A 5 3.24 -3.01 14.56
C THR A 5 1.81 -3.38 14.98
N GLN A 6 1.45 -2.99 16.20
CA GLN A 6 0.13 -3.21 16.79
C GLN A 6 -0.92 -2.13 16.43
N TYR A 7 -0.61 -1.27 15.45
CA TYR A 7 -1.47 -0.17 15.01
C TYR A 7 -1.88 -0.37 13.55
N HIS A 8 -3.01 0.23 13.16
CA HIS A 8 -3.46 0.19 11.77
C HIS A 8 -2.67 1.19 10.92
N HIS A 9 -2.35 0.80 9.69
CA HIS A 9 -1.68 1.68 8.72
C HIS A 9 -2.38 1.59 7.36
N PRO A 10 -3.14 2.61 6.93
CA PRO A 10 -3.60 2.72 5.56
C PRO A 10 -2.41 3.08 4.67
N ILE A 11 -1.99 2.18 3.78
CA ILE A 11 -0.86 2.41 2.86
C ILE A 11 -1.41 2.86 1.51
N HIS A 12 -1.01 4.05 1.08
CA HIS A 12 -1.42 4.70 -0.16
C HIS A 12 -0.26 4.80 -1.16
N LEU A 13 -0.55 4.68 -2.46
CA LEU A 13 0.41 4.84 -3.56
C LEU A 13 -0.09 5.91 -4.54
N HIS A 14 0.77 6.87 -4.87
CA HIS A 14 0.49 7.92 -5.83
C HIS A 14 0.65 7.42 -7.28
N GLY A 15 -0.04 8.08 -8.21
CA GLY A 15 0.14 7.89 -9.66
C GLY A 15 -0.37 6.57 -10.24
N HIS A 16 -0.78 5.63 -9.38
CA HIS A 16 -1.26 4.30 -9.76
C HIS A 16 -2.42 3.90 -8.86
N THR A 17 -3.30 3.05 -9.38
CA THR A 17 -4.14 2.18 -8.55
C THR A 17 -3.56 0.76 -8.58
N PHE A 18 -3.86 -0.04 -7.57
CA PHE A 18 -3.40 -1.41 -7.47
C PHE A 18 -4.56 -2.35 -7.12
N THR A 19 -4.39 -3.61 -7.48
CA THR A 19 -5.31 -4.69 -7.11
C THR A 19 -4.82 -5.35 -5.83
N VAL A 20 -5.67 -5.47 -4.82
CA VAL A 20 -5.37 -6.27 -3.62
C VAL A 20 -5.74 -7.72 -3.91
N LEU A 21 -4.77 -8.62 -3.84
CA LEU A 21 -4.89 -10.03 -4.20
C LEU A 21 -5.02 -10.94 -2.96
N GLU A 22 -4.37 -10.55 -1.87
CA GLU A 22 -4.28 -11.31 -0.63
C GLU A 22 -4.32 -10.35 0.55
N LEU A 23 -5.05 -10.70 1.61
CA LEU A 23 -5.01 -10.06 2.92
C LEU A 23 -4.70 -11.12 3.98
N ASP A 24 -3.75 -10.83 4.86
CA ASP A 24 -3.38 -11.67 6.01
C ASP A 24 -3.11 -13.15 5.65
N GLY A 25 -2.40 -13.36 4.54
CA GLY A 25 -2.07 -14.70 4.04
C GLY A 25 -3.20 -15.43 3.32
N LYS A 26 -4.37 -14.79 3.15
CA LYS A 26 -5.55 -15.37 2.49
C LYS A 26 -5.83 -14.67 1.17
N LYS A 27 -5.86 -15.45 0.10
CA LYS A 27 -6.27 -14.97 -1.23
C LYS A 27 -7.72 -14.48 -1.15
N LEU A 28 -8.00 -13.34 -1.76
CA LEU A 28 -9.37 -12.84 -1.86
C LEU A 28 -10.11 -13.57 -3.00
N ASP A 29 -11.35 -13.98 -2.73
CA ASP A 29 -12.23 -14.54 -3.76
C ASP A 29 -12.56 -13.48 -4.82
N GLU A 30 -12.73 -12.23 -4.37
CA GLU A 30 -12.94 -11.06 -5.21
C GLU A 30 -11.83 -10.02 -4.93
N PRO A 31 -10.72 -10.07 -5.69
CA PRO A 31 -9.72 -9.00 -5.66
C PRO A 31 -10.34 -7.66 -6.05
N PHE A 32 -9.89 -6.58 -5.41
CA PHE A 32 -10.44 -5.24 -5.63
C PHE A 32 -9.35 -4.21 -5.97
N HIS A 33 -9.74 -3.19 -6.73
CA HIS A 33 -8.86 -2.08 -7.12
C HIS A 33 -8.99 -0.92 -6.13
N THR A 34 -7.86 -0.35 -5.73
CA THR A 34 -7.78 0.79 -4.82
C THR A 34 -6.43 1.51 -4.98
N ASP A 35 -6.34 2.76 -4.56
CA ASP A 35 -5.05 3.45 -4.35
C ASP A 35 -4.52 3.31 -2.90
N THR A 36 -5.37 2.81 -1.99
CA THR A 36 -5.07 2.71 -0.55
C THR A 36 -5.58 1.40 0.03
N VAL A 37 -4.73 0.69 0.79
CA VAL A 37 -5.11 -0.53 1.51
C VAL A 37 -4.85 -0.40 3.00
N LEU A 38 -5.82 -0.77 3.82
CA LEU A 38 -5.66 -0.80 5.26
C LEU A 38 -4.90 -2.06 5.69
N LEU A 39 -3.71 -1.89 6.25
CA LEU A 39 -3.02 -2.98 6.94
C LEU A 39 -3.44 -2.98 8.42
N GLY A 40 -4.11 -4.06 8.81
CA GLY A 40 -4.42 -4.38 10.20
C GLY A 40 -3.18 -4.60 11.05
N LYS A 41 -3.38 -4.73 12.37
CA LYS A 41 -2.31 -5.04 13.34
C LYS A 41 -1.61 -6.34 12.96
N ASN A 42 -0.28 -6.32 12.85
CA ASN A 42 0.52 -7.46 12.38
C ASN A 42 0.07 -8.04 11.02
N GLY A 43 -0.72 -7.28 10.26
CA GLY A 43 -1.36 -7.74 9.03
C GLY A 43 -0.45 -7.66 7.82
N SER A 44 -0.91 -8.23 6.71
CA SER A 44 -0.19 -8.19 5.45
C SER A 44 -1.14 -8.08 4.27
N ALA A 45 -0.62 -7.55 3.16
CA ALA A 45 -1.33 -7.54 1.88
C ALA A 45 -0.37 -7.89 0.75
N LYS A 46 -0.85 -8.65 -0.24
CA LYS A 46 -0.22 -8.72 -1.56
C LYS A 46 -1.05 -7.88 -2.52
N ALA A 47 -0.38 -6.94 -3.17
CA ALA A 47 -0.99 -6.06 -4.15
C ALA A 47 -0.16 -6.09 -5.44
N ALA A 48 -0.82 -5.83 -6.58
CA ALA A 48 -0.20 -5.75 -7.88
C ALA A 48 -0.70 -4.50 -8.62
N PHE A 49 0.21 -3.81 -9.29
CA PHE A 49 -0.09 -2.70 -10.19
C PHE A 49 0.76 -2.81 -11.44
N VAL A 50 0.30 -2.16 -12.51
CA VAL A 50 1.10 -1.99 -13.73
C VAL A 50 1.86 -0.68 -13.60
N ALA A 51 3.18 -0.73 -13.76
CA ALA A 51 4.03 0.46 -13.70
C ALA A 51 4.12 1.13 -15.08
N ASP A 52 3.00 1.67 -15.56
CA ASP A 52 2.84 2.27 -16.89
C ASP A 52 2.81 3.81 -16.88
N ASN A 53 3.01 4.42 -15.71
CA ASN A 53 3.05 5.88 -15.53
C ASN A 53 4.46 6.34 -15.10
N PRO A 54 5.31 6.81 -16.03
CA PRO A 54 6.69 7.22 -15.72
C PRO A 54 6.75 8.36 -14.70
N GLY A 55 7.71 8.28 -13.77
CA GLY A 55 7.93 9.30 -12.75
C GLY A 55 8.39 8.73 -11.41
N CYS A 56 8.62 9.64 -10.46
CA CYS A 56 8.90 9.31 -9.06
C CYS A 56 7.60 9.41 -8.26
N TRP A 57 7.02 8.27 -7.89
CA TRP A 57 5.73 8.21 -7.21
C TRP A 57 5.90 7.86 -5.74
N MET A 58 5.36 8.71 -4.88
CA MET A 58 5.41 8.51 -3.44
C MET A 58 4.42 7.42 -3.01
N TYR A 59 4.82 6.62 -2.04
CA TYR A 59 3.91 5.79 -1.24
C TYR A 59 4.12 6.09 0.23
N HIS A 60 3.05 6.06 1.03
CA HIS A 60 3.14 6.40 2.45
C HIS A 60 1.96 5.85 3.24
N CYS A 61 2.08 5.92 4.57
CA CYS A 61 0.91 5.77 5.42
C CYS A 61 0.02 7.00 5.33
N HIS A 62 -1.28 6.81 5.15
CA HIS A 62 -2.27 7.88 5.03
C HIS A 62 -2.75 8.43 6.38
N VAL A 63 -2.17 7.93 7.49
CA VAL A 63 -2.15 8.67 8.77
C VAL A 63 -1.05 9.73 8.62
N ILE A 64 -1.47 10.99 8.47
CA ILE A 64 -0.59 12.10 8.10
C ILE A 64 0.56 12.30 9.09
N GLU A 65 0.33 12.04 10.38
CA GLU A 65 1.35 12.09 11.43
C GLU A 65 2.43 11.02 11.21
N HIS A 66 2.05 9.82 10.76
CA HIS A 66 3.02 8.76 10.44
C HIS A 66 3.82 9.11 9.18
N MET A 67 3.17 9.65 8.14
CA MET A 67 3.86 10.15 6.94
C MET A 67 4.87 11.24 7.32
N LYS A 68 4.45 12.25 8.08
CA LYS A 68 5.29 13.38 8.49
C LYS A 68 6.48 12.96 9.36
N THR A 69 6.34 11.86 10.10
CA THR A 69 7.43 11.30 10.93
C THR A 69 8.28 10.25 10.20
N GLY A 70 8.07 10.07 8.89
CA GLY A 70 8.98 9.33 8.01
C GLY A 70 8.46 8.00 7.46
N LEU A 71 7.20 7.63 7.72
CA LEU A 71 6.58 6.42 7.15
C LEU A 71 6.15 6.65 5.69
N MET A 72 7.13 6.90 4.84
CA MET A 72 6.99 7.22 3.42
C MET A 72 8.20 6.70 2.61
N GLY A 73 8.00 6.54 1.30
CA GLY A 73 9.03 6.18 0.33
C GLY A 73 8.58 6.54 -1.08
N TYR A 74 9.38 6.20 -2.08
CA TYR A 74 9.00 6.39 -3.48
C TYR A 74 9.40 5.19 -4.33
N ILE A 75 8.69 5.02 -5.44
CA ILE A 75 9.08 4.14 -6.54
C ILE A 75 9.42 4.99 -7.76
N GLU A 76 10.45 4.58 -8.51
CA GLU A 76 10.80 5.20 -9.79
C GLU A 76 10.31 4.28 -10.92
N VAL A 77 9.50 4.83 -11.82
CA VAL A 77 9.03 4.15 -13.04
C VAL A 77 9.71 4.84 -14.23
N LYS A 78 10.41 4.05 -15.05
CA LYS A 78 11.21 4.50 -16.20
C LYS A 78 10.57 4.10 -17.51
#